data_AF-A0A0M0JIK8-F1
#
_entry.id   AF-A0A0M0JIK8-F1
#
_cell.length_a   1.000
_cell.length_b   1.000
_cell.length_c   1.000
_cell.angle_alpha   90.00
_cell.angle_beta   90.00
_cell.angle_gamma   90.00
#
_symmetry.space_group_name_H-M   'P 1'
#
loop_
_entity.id
_entity.type
_entity.pdbx_description
1 polymer ?
#
loop_
_entity_poly.entity_id
_entity_poly.type
_entity_poly.pdbx_seq_one_letter_code
_entity_poly.pdbx_strand_id
1 'polypeptide(L)'
;MRALIASHEGRVIDHGRVGQPELLHAKARAQMLYYVGHWPEIDCIAAREAAMLGCVPLTSSVAVFGDPAKDYCVRVPGDPMLPETQRVAAMRAAELLQTYERTGELPNVDTPTLRSESWKAVAARWLEVMP
;
A
#
# COMPACT_ATOMS: atom_id res chain seq x y z
N MET A 1 12.74 -16.60 -6.48
CA MET A 1 11.32 -16.41 -6.84
C MET A 1 10.65 -17.67 -7.37
N ARG A 2 11.08 -18.25 -8.51
CA ARG A 2 10.35 -19.38 -9.17
C ARG A 2 10.11 -20.60 -8.28
N ALA A 3 11.10 -21.01 -7.49
CA ALA A 3 10.95 -22.14 -6.55
C ALA A 3 9.93 -21.86 -5.44
N LEU A 4 9.86 -20.62 -4.94
CA LEU A 4 8.90 -20.20 -3.92
C LEU A 4 7.46 -20.12 -4.50
N ILE A 5 7.31 -19.66 -5.73
CA ILE A 5 6.00 -19.62 -6.40
C ILE A 5 5.48 -21.05 -6.63
N ALA A 6 6.35 -21.94 -7.13
CA ALA A 6 6.00 -23.32 -7.39
C ALA A 6 5.60 -24.10 -6.12
N SER A 7 6.15 -23.74 -4.95
CA SER A 7 5.87 -24.42 -3.68
C SER A 7 4.52 -24.06 -3.04
N HIS A 8 3.73 -23.16 -3.63
CA HIS A 8 2.49 -22.66 -3.03
C HIS A 8 1.22 -23.01 -3.83
N GLU A 9 1.24 -24.06 -4.66
CA GLU A 9 0.06 -24.67 -5.33
C GLU A 9 -0.91 -23.65 -5.97
N GLY A 10 -0.39 -22.60 -6.61
CA GLY A 10 -1.21 -21.58 -7.28
C GLY A 10 -1.75 -20.47 -6.37
N ARG A 11 -1.42 -20.46 -5.08
CA ARG A 11 -1.73 -19.36 -4.14
C ARG A 11 -0.81 -18.15 -4.30
N VAL A 12 0.27 -18.29 -5.05
CA VAL A 12 1.17 -17.20 -5.45
C VAL A 12 1.16 -17.14 -6.97
N ILE A 13 0.83 -15.97 -7.52
CA ILE A 13 0.75 -15.72 -8.96
C ILE A 13 1.72 -14.57 -9.29
N ASP A 14 2.63 -14.82 -10.22
CA ASP A 14 3.48 -13.78 -10.81
C ASP A 14 2.85 -13.29 -12.11
N HIS A 15 2.31 -12.07 -12.09
CA HIS A 15 1.70 -11.43 -13.24
C HIS A 15 2.72 -10.82 -14.22
N GLY A 16 4.01 -10.77 -13.86
CA GLY A 16 5.03 -10.09 -14.64
C GLY A 16 4.75 -8.59 -14.76
N ARG A 17 5.12 -8.00 -15.91
CA ARG A 17 4.81 -6.60 -16.23
C ARG A 17 3.44 -6.53 -16.90
N VAL A 18 2.52 -5.84 -16.24
CA VAL A 18 1.16 -5.61 -16.73
C VAL A 18 0.93 -4.14 -17.06
N GLY A 19 -0.10 -3.86 -17.87
CA GLY A 19 -0.51 -2.49 -18.17
C GLY A 19 -1.24 -1.82 -17.01
N GLN A 20 -1.33 -0.48 -17.04
CA GLN A 20 -2.02 0.28 -15.99
C GLN A 20 -3.48 -0.17 -15.75
N PRO A 21 -4.31 -0.44 -16.77
CA PRO A 21 -5.68 -0.89 -16.53
C PRO A 21 -5.78 -2.20 -15.76
N GLU A 22 -4.90 -3.17 -16.07
CA GLU A 22 -4.85 -4.45 -15.39
C GLU A 22 -4.34 -4.30 -13.95
N LEU A 23 -3.32 -3.46 -13.74
CA LEU A 23 -2.81 -3.14 -12.42
C LEU A 23 -3.89 -2.51 -11.53
N LEU A 24 -4.65 -1.54 -12.06
CA LEU A 24 -5.76 -0.91 -11.34
C LEU A 24 -6.89 -1.91 -11.07
N HIS A 25 -7.20 -2.80 -12.01
CA HIS A 25 -8.18 -3.86 -11.80
C HIS A 25 -7.75 -4.82 -10.68
N ALA A 26 -6.47 -5.20 -10.63
CA ALA A 26 -5.92 -6.03 -9.56
C ALA A 26 -6.02 -5.32 -8.20
N LYS A 27 -5.62 -4.03 -8.13
CA LYS A 27 -5.74 -3.22 -6.90
C LYS A 27 -7.19 -3.10 -6.44
N ALA A 28 -8.14 -2.82 -7.34
CA ALA A 28 -9.55 -2.68 -7.00
C ALA A 28 -10.20 -3.97 -6.45
N ARG A 29 -9.58 -5.13 -6.68
CA ARG A 29 -10.05 -6.44 -6.21
C ARG A 29 -9.29 -6.95 -5.00
N ALA A 30 -8.12 -6.40 -4.74
CA ALA A 30 -7.25 -6.78 -3.63
C ALA A 30 -7.64 -6.05 -2.35
N GLN A 31 -7.63 -6.75 -1.22
CA GLN A 31 -7.89 -6.17 0.09
C GLN A 31 -6.72 -5.31 0.57
N MET A 32 -5.49 -5.66 0.17
CA MET A 32 -4.28 -5.06 0.71
C MET A 32 -3.16 -4.99 -0.35
N LEU A 33 -2.45 -3.87 -0.35
CA LEU A 33 -1.13 -3.73 -0.95
C LEU A 33 -0.07 -3.91 0.14
N TYR A 34 0.63 -5.04 0.12
CA TYR A 34 1.75 -5.28 1.03
C TYR A 34 3.01 -4.58 0.50
N TYR A 35 3.42 -3.48 1.14
CA TYR A 35 4.56 -2.64 0.75
C TYR A 35 5.50 -2.37 1.93
N VAL A 36 5.85 -3.43 2.66
CA VAL A 36 6.78 -3.36 3.80
C VAL A 36 8.22 -3.50 3.30
N GLY A 37 8.71 -2.43 2.67
CA GLY A 37 10.07 -2.34 2.11
C GLY A 37 10.99 -1.41 2.91
N HIS A 38 12.29 -1.50 2.64
CA HIS A 38 13.33 -0.62 3.21
C HIS A 38 13.76 0.50 2.26
N TRP A 39 13.19 0.56 1.05
CA TRP A 39 13.55 1.56 0.07
C TRP A 39 13.10 2.95 0.54
N PRO A 40 13.97 3.97 0.53
CA PRO A 40 13.64 5.31 1.00
C PRO A 40 12.84 6.09 -0.04
N GLU A 41 11.56 5.75 -0.21
CA GLU A 41 10.65 6.44 -1.11
C GLU A 41 10.52 7.93 -0.75
N ILE A 42 10.55 8.80 -1.78
CA ILE A 42 10.24 10.23 -1.64
C ILE A 42 8.71 10.44 -1.70
N ASP A 43 8.05 9.74 -2.62
CA ASP A 43 6.60 9.62 -2.69
C ASP A 43 6.26 8.26 -3.33
N CYS A 44 5.13 7.65 -2.93
CA CYS A 44 4.72 6.34 -3.45
C CYS A 44 3.33 6.42 -4.10
N ILE A 45 3.33 6.59 -5.43
CA ILE A 45 2.10 6.59 -6.25
C ILE A 45 1.36 5.25 -6.11
N ALA A 46 2.09 4.13 -6.03
CA ALA A 46 1.47 2.81 -5.94
C ALA A 46 0.58 2.65 -4.69
N ALA A 47 1.04 3.15 -3.53
CA ALA A 47 0.27 3.16 -2.29
C ALA A 47 -0.92 4.11 -2.35
N ARG A 48 -0.74 5.31 -2.93
CA ARG A 48 -1.83 6.26 -3.14
C ARG A 48 -2.94 5.67 -4.02
N GLU A 49 -2.58 5.09 -5.16
CA GLU A 49 -3.54 4.42 -6.07
C GLU A 49 -4.28 3.26 -5.39
N ALA A 50 -3.59 2.45 -4.58
CA ALA A 50 -4.21 1.36 -3.85
C ALA A 50 -5.26 1.89 -2.87
N ALA A 51 -4.88 2.89 -2.05
CA ALA A 51 -5.81 3.51 -1.11
C ALA A 51 -7.03 4.13 -1.80
N MET A 52 -6.86 4.81 -2.95
CA MET A 52 -7.97 5.39 -3.72
C MET A 52 -8.95 4.32 -4.25
N LEU A 53 -8.50 3.08 -4.40
CA LEU A 53 -9.32 1.94 -4.83
C LEU A 53 -9.85 1.11 -3.64
N GLY A 54 -9.64 1.55 -2.40
CA GLY A 54 -10.01 0.81 -1.20
C GLY A 54 -9.08 -0.36 -0.86
N CYS A 55 -7.98 -0.51 -1.58
CA CYS A 55 -6.95 -1.51 -1.33
C CYS A 55 -5.97 -1.00 -0.26
N VAL A 56 -5.98 -1.60 0.93
CA VAL A 56 -5.27 -1.06 2.10
C VAL A 56 -3.75 -1.15 1.92
N PRO A 57 -3.01 -0.03 1.93
CA PRO A 57 -1.56 -0.08 1.91
C PRO A 57 -1.03 -0.43 3.31
N LEU A 58 -0.33 -1.57 3.44
CA LEU A 58 0.44 -1.92 4.62
C LEU A 58 1.92 -1.61 4.35
N THR A 59 2.48 -0.64 5.06
CA THR A 59 3.82 -0.11 4.79
C THR A 59 4.74 -0.24 6.00
N SER A 60 6.05 -0.14 5.79
CA SER A 60 6.99 0.19 6.87
C SER A 60 6.85 1.67 7.26
N SER A 61 7.62 2.14 8.23
CA SER A 61 7.74 3.55 8.59
C SER A 61 8.95 4.26 7.95
N VAL A 62 9.52 3.68 6.89
CA VAL A 62 10.74 4.22 6.24
C VAL A 62 10.40 5.40 5.32
N ALA A 63 11.22 6.45 5.38
CA ALA A 63 11.15 7.65 4.53
C ALA A 63 9.74 8.26 4.47
N VAL A 64 9.14 8.45 3.28
CA VAL A 64 7.82 9.09 3.14
C VAL A 64 6.73 8.40 3.96
N PHE A 65 6.85 7.10 4.24
CA PHE A 65 5.84 6.39 5.03
C PHE A 65 5.91 6.69 6.53
N GLY A 66 6.98 7.34 7.00
CA GLY A 66 7.03 7.93 8.34
C GLY A 66 6.25 9.25 8.45
N ASP A 67 5.89 9.88 7.33
CA ASP A 67 5.17 11.15 7.31
C ASP A 67 3.70 10.95 7.76
N PRO A 68 3.22 11.70 8.77
CA PRO A 68 1.82 11.72 9.17
C PRO A 68 0.84 11.97 8.03
N ALA A 69 1.22 12.71 6.98
CA ALA A 69 0.40 12.97 5.79
C ALA A 69 0.09 11.70 4.97
N LYS A 70 0.79 10.58 5.21
CA LYS A 70 0.42 9.25 4.70
C LYS A 70 -0.59 8.55 5.61
N ASP A 71 -1.60 9.29 6.05
CA ASP A 71 -2.66 8.85 6.98
C ASP A 71 -3.54 7.72 6.44
N TYR A 72 -3.50 7.49 5.12
CA TYR A 72 -4.17 6.40 4.42
C TYR A 72 -3.38 5.07 4.40
N CYS A 73 -2.21 5.01 5.03
CA CYS A 73 -1.39 3.80 5.16
C CYS A 73 -1.49 3.19 6.56
N VAL A 74 -1.61 1.87 6.64
CA VAL A 74 -1.36 1.12 7.89
C VAL A 74 0.15 0.94 8.02
N ARG A 75 0.75 1.53 9.06
CA ARG A 75 2.20 1.50 9.26
C ARG A 75 2.62 0.41 10.22
N VAL A 76 3.62 -0.36 9.85
CA VAL A 76 4.35 -1.28 10.72
C VAL A 76 5.59 -0.57 11.26
N PRO A 77 5.73 -0.41 12.59
CA PRO A 77 6.91 0.22 13.17
C PRO A 77 8.13 -0.70 13.12
N GLY A 78 9.32 -0.11 13.14
CA GLY A 78 10.59 -0.83 13.20
C GLY A 78 11.34 -0.87 11.86
N ASP A 79 12.52 -1.48 11.88
CA ASP A 79 13.35 -1.62 10.69
C ASP A 79 12.89 -2.84 9.86
N PRO A 80 12.38 -2.64 8.63
CA PRO A 80 11.89 -3.73 7.77
C PRO A 80 12.97 -4.74 7.33
N MET A 81 14.25 -4.44 7.55
CA MET A 81 15.36 -5.38 7.32
C MET A 81 15.51 -6.39 8.47
N LEU A 82 14.94 -6.12 9.65
CA LEU A 82 15.02 -7.03 10.79
C LEU A 82 13.96 -8.13 10.71
N PRO A 83 14.32 -9.40 10.98
CA PRO A 83 13.37 -10.52 10.98
C PRO A 83 12.16 -10.32 11.93
N GLU A 84 12.38 -9.64 13.06
CA GLU A 84 11.32 -9.31 14.02
C GLU A 84 10.24 -8.45 13.36
N THR A 85 10.64 -7.35 12.73
CA THR A 85 9.74 -6.43 12.02
C THR A 85 9.01 -7.14 10.88
N GLN A 86 9.70 -7.99 10.13
CA GLN A 86 9.09 -8.77 9.04
C GLN A 86 8.00 -9.71 9.56
N ARG A 87 8.21 -10.32 10.73
CA ARG A 87 7.19 -11.16 11.37
C ARG A 87 6.00 -10.35 11.87
N VAL A 88 6.25 -9.21 12.51
CA VAL A 88 5.19 -8.28 12.95
C VAL A 88 4.37 -7.82 11.75
N ALA A 89 5.01 -7.47 10.64
CA ALA A 89 4.34 -7.09 9.41
C ALA A 89 3.46 -8.21 8.84
N ALA A 90 3.99 -9.43 8.78
CA ALA A 90 3.23 -10.59 8.31
C ALA A 90 2.03 -10.91 9.23
N MET A 91 2.21 -10.83 10.54
CA MET A 91 1.13 -11.01 11.52
C MET A 91 0.06 -9.94 11.36
N ARG A 92 0.47 -8.68 11.18
CA ARG A 92 -0.47 -7.57 10.97
C ARG A 92 -1.26 -7.75 9.67
N ALA A 93 -0.60 -8.15 8.59
CA ALA A 93 -1.27 -8.48 7.33
C ALA A 93 -2.32 -9.60 7.52
N ALA A 94 -1.95 -10.68 8.19
CA ALA A 94 -2.86 -11.80 8.45
C ALA A 94 -4.07 -11.37 9.30
N GLU A 95 -3.85 -10.59 10.36
CA GLU A 95 -4.92 -10.07 11.22
C GLU A 95 -5.94 -9.22 10.45
N LEU A 96 -5.46 -8.34 9.56
CA LEU A 96 -6.32 -7.50 8.73
C LEU A 96 -7.15 -8.33 7.76
N LEU A 97 -6.54 -9.31 7.09
CA LEU A 97 -7.24 -10.18 6.14
C LEU A 97 -8.25 -11.09 6.84
N GLN A 98 -7.92 -11.64 8.01
CA GLN A 98 -8.85 -12.44 8.82
C GLN A 98 -10.01 -11.60 9.36
N THR A 99 -9.74 -10.34 9.72
CA THR A 99 -10.80 -9.40 10.12
C THR A 99 -11.75 -9.16 8.96
N TYR A 100 -11.23 -8.86 7.78
CA TYR A 100 -12.03 -8.68 6.57
C TYR A 100 -12.85 -9.92 6.22
N GLU A 101 -12.28 -11.12 6.32
CA GLU A 101 -13.01 -12.37 6.08
C GLU A 101 -14.19 -12.55 7.06
N ARG A 102 -14.01 -12.14 8.32
CA ARG A 102 -15.03 -12.27 9.37
C ARG A 102 -16.11 -11.18 9.32
N THR A 103 -15.74 -9.94 9.01
CA THR A 103 -16.63 -8.77 9.16
C THR A 103 -16.95 -8.06 7.85
N GLY A 104 -16.19 -8.31 6.78
CA GLY A 104 -16.25 -7.55 5.54
C GLY A 104 -15.61 -6.16 5.65
N GLU A 105 -14.96 -5.84 6.78
CA GLU A 105 -14.41 -4.51 7.05
C GLU A 105 -12.88 -4.51 7.01
N LEU A 106 -12.33 -3.40 6.51
CA LEU A 106 -10.91 -3.09 6.48
C LEU A 106 -10.68 -1.72 7.15
N PRO A 107 -9.45 -1.40 7.57
CA PRO A 107 -9.11 -0.05 8.00
C PRO A 107 -9.55 0.99 6.97
N ASN A 108 -10.15 2.08 7.44
CA ASN A 108 -10.56 3.15 6.56
C ASN A 108 -9.32 3.87 5.98
N VAL A 109 -9.16 3.81 4.66
CA VAL A 109 -8.10 4.50 3.92
C VAL A 109 -8.59 5.79 3.25
N ASP A 110 -9.88 6.07 3.34
CA ASP A 110 -10.50 7.27 2.79
C ASP A 110 -10.31 8.46 3.74
N THR A 111 -9.20 9.18 3.55
CA THR A 111 -8.79 10.31 4.37
C THR A 111 -8.98 11.64 3.64
N PRO A 112 -9.14 12.77 4.37
CA PRO A 112 -9.16 14.10 3.74
C PRO A 112 -7.92 14.37 2.90
N THR A 113 -6.74 13.94 3.38
CA THR A 113 -5.48 14.05 2.66
C THR A 113 -5.56 13.34 1.31
N LEU A 114 -5.98 12.07 1.30
CA LEU A 114 -6.11 11.29 0.07
C LEU A 114 -7.11 11.93 -0.91
N ARG A 115 -8.27 12.40 -0.43
CA ARG A 115 -9.27 13.07 -1.28
C ARG A 115 -8.76 14.36 -1.92
N SER A 116 -7.82 15.04 -1.25
CA SER A 116 -7.23 16.28 -1.77
C SER A 116 -6.14 16.05 -2.83
N GLU A 117 -5.64 14.83 -2.99
CA GLU A 117 -4.51 14.48 -3.88
C GLU A 117 -4.91 14.29 -5.35
N SER A 118 -5.82 15.12 -5.87
CA SER A 118 -6.18 15.12 -7.29
C SER A 118 -5.19 15.93 -8.13
N TRP A 119 -4.99 15.58 -9.39
CA TRP A 119 -4.19 16.37 -10.32
C TRP A 119 -4.65 17.83 -10.42
N LYS A 120 -5.96 18.08 -10.33
CA LYS A 120 -6.52 19.44 -10.30
C LYS A 120 -6.02 20.24 -9.08
N ALA A 121 -6.07 19.63 -7.90
CA ALA A 121 -5.62 20.26 -6.66
C ALA A 121 -4.09 20.43 -6.62
N VAL A 122 -3.33 19.43 -7.09
CA VAL A 122 -1.87 19.51 -7.23
C VAL A 122 -1.49 20.66 -8.17
N ALA A 123 -2.11 20.75 -9.35
CA ALA A 123 -1.83 21.81 -10.32
C ALA A 123 -2.14 23.21 -9.76
N ALA A 124 -3.23 23.36 -9.01
CA ALA A 124 -3.55 24.64 -8.35
C ALA A 124 -2.45 25.06 -7.35
N ARG A 125 -1.99 24.13 -6.50
CA ARG A 125 -0.87 24.40 -5.56
C ARG A 125 0.42 24.82 -6.27
N TRP A 126 0.71 24.26 -7.44
CA TRP A 126 1.87 24.66 -8.21
C TRP A 126 1.74 26.10 -8.74
N LEU A 127 0.56 26.51 -9.20
CA LEU A 127 0.32 27.87 -9.68
C LEU A 127 0.43 28.93 -8.57
N GLU A 128 0.23 28.56 -7.30
CA GLU A 128 0.40 29.48 -6.16
C GLU A 128 1.85 29.86 -5.89
N VAL A 129 2.80 28.97 -6.24
CA VAL A 129 4.24 29.15 -5.96
C VAL A 129 5.05 29.46 -7.22
N MET A 130 4.44 29.39 -8.40
CA MET A 130 5.05 29.83 -9.64
C MET A 130 4.80 31.34 -9.81
N PRO A 131 5.88 32.16 -9.90
CA PRO A 131 5.77 33.60 -10.11
C PRO A 131 5.21 33.97 -11.49
#